data_AF-A0A257AM14-F1
#
_entry.id   AF-A0A257AM14-F1
#
_cell.length_a   1.000
_cell.length_b   1.000
_cell.length_c   1.000
_cell.angle_alpha   90.00
_cell.angle_beta   90.00
_cell.angle_gamma   90.00
#
_symmetry.space_group_name_H-M   'P 1'
#
loop_
_entity.id
_entity.type
_entity.pdbx_description
1 polymer ?
#
loop_
_entity_poly.entity_id
_entity_poly.type
_entity_poly.pdbx_seq_one_letter_code
_entity_poly.pdbx_strand_id
1 'polypeptide(L)'
;EVGVEESKEVEFRVSSDSSAGTVYEWSWSVNGEEKKKSEGESADFTLGFDDEEYGIYNVSVVGVGVGEAENETVSATWNLSVWLVVGEENDACELEGLEEYQLRSGSRRGERRL
;
A
#
# COMPACT_ATOMS: atom_id res chain seq x y z
N GLU A 1 -14.16 -7.56 23.51
CA GLU A 1 -13.69 -6.39 22.74
C GLU A 1 -12.48 -6.86 21.94
N VAL A 2 -12.57 -6.89 20.61
CA VAL A 2 -11.41 -7.13 19.74
C VAL A 2 -11.18 -5.78 19.07
N GLY A 3 -10.39 -4.93 19.73
CA GLY A 3 -9.92 -3.70 19.12
C GLY A 3 -8.90 -4.08 18.06
N VAL A 4 -9.24 -3.90 16.78
CA VAL A 4 -8.21 -3.74 15.76
C VAL A 4 -7.66 -2.35 16.02
N GLU A 5 -6.46 -2.29 16.60
CA GLU A 5 -5.77 -1.03 16.80
C GLU A 5 -5.55 -0.40 15.42
N GLU A 6 -6.11 0.77 15.19
CA GLU A 6 -5.93 1.52 13.95
C GLU A 6 -4.43 1.76 13.76
N SER A 7 -3.83 1.04 12.81
CA SER A 7 -2.41 1.13 12.56
C SER A 7 -2.13 2.46 11.86
N LYS A 8 -1.35 3.32 12.52
CA LYS A 8 -0.94 4.63 12.00
C LYS A 8 0.15 4.53 10.92
N GLU A 9 0.40 3.35 10.39
CA GLU A 9 1.48 3.09 9.46
C GLU A 9 1.07 2.07 8.40
N VAL A 10 1.60 2.24 7.19
CA VAL A 10 1.49 1.28 6.09
C VAL A 10 2.88 0.91 5.61
N GLU A 11 3.15 -0.39 5.54
CA GLU A 11 4.39 -0.94 5.00
C GLU A 11 4.24 -1.27 3.52
N PHE A 12 5.22 -0.85 2.73
CA PHE A 12 5.38 -1.16 1.33
C PHE A 12 6.65 -1.96 1.14
N ARG A 13 6.55 -3.02 0.34
CA ARG A 13 7.69 -3.83 -0.09
C ARG A 13 7.66 -3.98 -1.59
N VAL A 14 8.79 -3.68 -2.23
CA VAL A 14 9.05 -4.03 -3.62
C VAL A 14 10.23 -4.99 -3.66
N SER A 15 10.13 -6.03 -4.47
CA SER A 15 11.21 -6.98 -4.73
C SER A 15 11.25 -7.30 -6.21
N SER A 16 12.45 -7.42 -6.76
CA SER A 16 12.66 -7.95 -8.10
C SER A 16 12.77 -9.47 -8.03
N ASP A 17 12.02 -10.17 -8.88
CA ASP A 17 12.14 -11.62 -9.08
C ASP A 17 13.34 -11.99 -9.96
N SER A 18 14.31 -11.08 -10.13
CA SER A 18 15.42 -11.28 -11.06
C SER A 18 16.26 -12.49 -10.65
N SER A 19 16.18 -13.57 -11.43
CA SER A 19 17.00 -14.78 -11.28
C SER A 19 18.50 -14.54 -11.45
N ALA A 20 18.89 -13.32 -11.85
CA ALA A 20 20.25 -12.90 -12.19
C ALA A 20 20.98 -12.14 -11.06
N GLY A 21 20.34 -11.91 -9.91
CA GLY A 21 20.95 -11.12 -8.81
C GLY A 21 21.19 -9.65 -9.19
N THR A 22 20.32 -9.07 -10.01
CA THR A 22 20.41 -7.66 -10.40
C THR A 22 20.20 -6.78 -9.17
N VAL A 23 21.22 -5.96 -8.89
CA VAL A 23 21.18 -4.97 -7.81
C VAL A 23 20.60 -3.68 -8.37
N TYR A 24 19.56 -3.17 -7.71
CA TYR A 24 18.93 -1.90 -8.07
C TYR A 24 19.24 -0.84 -7.02
N GLU A 25 19.44 0.38 -7.48
CA GLU A 25 19.35 1.60 -6.69
C GLU A 25 17.87 2.02 -6.64
N TRP A 26 17.24 1.85 -5.48
CA TRP A 26 15.85 2.18 -5.21
C TRP A 26 15.72 3.58 -4.62
N SER A 27 14.74 4.33 -5.09
CA SER A 27 14.34 5.65 -4.56
C SER A 27 12.84 5.68 -4.33
N TRP A 28 12.43 5.85 -3.08
CA TRP A 28 11.04 6.04 -2.66
C TRP A 28 10.72 7.52 -2.55
N SER A 29 9.55 7.92 -3.04
CA SER A 29 9.01 9.26 -2.87
C SER A 29 7.54 9.24 -2.51
N VAL A 30 7.12 10.25 -1.76
CA VAL A 30 5.72 10.48 -1.38
C VAL A 30 5.35 11.89 -1.82
N ASN A 31 4.27 12.02 -2.61
CA ASN A 31 3.83 13.28 -3.21
C ASN A 31 4.94 13.99 -4.01
N GLY A 32 5.81 13.21 -4.64
CA GLY A 32 6.95 13.71 -5.44
C GLY A 32 8.19 14.07 -4.62
N GLU A 33 8.13 14.00 -3.29
CA GLU A 33 9.30 14.23 -2.42
C GLU A 33 10.00 12.92 -2.11
N GLU A 34 11.31 12.83 -2.40
CA GLU A 34 12.13 11.67 -2.02
C GLU A 34 12.18 11.50 -0.50
N LYS A 35 11.89 10.28 -0.02
CA LYS A 35 11.88 9.93 1.41
C LYS A 35 12.95 8.93 1.78
N LYS A 36 13.31 8.00 0.88
CA LYS A 36 14.27 6.93 1.18
C LYS A 36 15.01 6.46 -0.07
N LYS A 37 16.29 6.13 0.10
CA LYS A 37 17.10 5.41 -0.88
C LYS A 37 17.64 4.12 -0.27
N SER A 38 17.77 3.10 -1.11
CA SER A 38 18.38 1.82 -0.73
C SER A 38 18.92 1.11 -1.95
N GLU A 39 19.89 0.21 -1.74
CA GLU A 39 20.42 -0.65 -2.78
C GLU A 39 20.06 -2.10 -2.46
N GLY A 40 19.72 -2.88 -3.49
CA GLY A 40 19.52 -4.32 -3.37
C GLY A 40 18.50 -4.89 -4.34
N GLU A 41 18.15 -6.15 -4.12
CA GLU A 41 17.12 -6.86 -4.90
C GLU A 41 15.69 -6.43 -4.50
N SER A 42 15.56 -5.85 -3.31
CA SER A 42 14.30 -5.36 -2.74
C SER A 42 14.48 -4.04 -2.02
N ALA A 43 13.38 -3.31 -1.86
CA ALA A 43 13.32 -2.14 -1.00
C ALA A 43 12.02 -2.14 -0.20
N ASP A 44 12.16 -1.86 1.09
CA ASP A 44 11.05 -1.75 2.03
C ASP A 44 10.89 -0.27 2.43
N PHE A 45 9.66 0.19 2.60
CA PHE A 45 9.34 1.56 3.01
C PHE A 45 8.10 1.58 3.90
N THR A 46 8.16 2.28 5.01
CA THR A 46 7.02 2.45 5.92
C THR A 46 6.57 3.90 5.87
N LEU A 47 5.29 4.12 5.61
CA LEU A 47 4.65 5.43 5.66
C LEU A 47 3.87 5.55 6.97
N GLY A 48 4.31 6.45 7.85
CA GLY A 48 3.56 6.84 9.05
C GLY A 48 2.58 7.98 8.79
N PHE A 49 1.46 7.97 9.49
CA PHE A 49 0.43 9.01 9.51
C PHE A 49 0.42 9.66 10.89
N ASP A 50 1.49 10.37 11.23
CA ASP A 50 1.68 10.96 12.57
C ASP A 50 0.77 12.18 12.86
N ASP A 51 0.30 12.88 11.82
CA ASP A 51 -0.38 14.18 11.92
C ASP A 51 -1.81 14.23 11.34
N GLU A 52 -2.48 13.08 11.16
CA GLU A 52 -3.89 13.03 10.70
C GLU A 52 -4.17 13.88 9.42
N GLU A 53 -3.19 14.06 8.53
CA GLU A 53 -3.40 14.75 7.26
C GLU A 53 -4.18 13.85 6.29
N TYR A 54 -5.49 13.71 6.54
CA TYR A 54 -6.41 13.01 5.67
C TYR A 54 -6.25 13.52 4.23
N GLY A 55 -6.14 12.59 3.28
CA GLY A 55 -5.82 12.95 1.91
C GLY A 55 -5.29 11.81 1.07
N ILE A 56 -4.86 12.17 -0.13
CA ILE A 56 -4.29 11.25 -1.11
C ILE A 56 -2.77 11.36 -1.03
N TYR A 57 -2.12 10.25 -0.72
CA TYR A 57 -0.67 10.11 -0.71
C TYR A 57 -0.24 9.35 -1.97
N ASN A 58 0.54 10.01 -2.82
CA ASN A 58 1.10 9.39 -4.02
C ASN A 58 2.47 8.82 -3.68
N VAL A 59 2.53 7.53 -3.44
CA VAL A 59 3.75 6.78 -3.17
C VAL A 59 4.32 6.27 -4.48
N SER A 60 5.58 6.55 -4.76
CA SER A 60 6.27 5.99 -5.90
C SER A 60 7.61 5.41 -5.51
N VAL A 61 8.01 4.35 -6.19
CA VAL A 61 9.33 3.76 -6.08
C VAL A 61 9.92 3.55 -7.46
N VAL A 62 11.17 3.97 -7.61
CA VAL A 62 11.96 3.80 -8.83
C VAL A 62 13.20 2.99 -8.48
N GLY A 63 13.42 1.88 -9.18
CA GLY A 63 14.63 1.09 -9.14
C GLY A 63 15.41 1.26 -10.44
N VAL A 64 16.70 1.56 -10.36
CA VAL A 64 17.60 1.60 -11.51
C VAL A 64 18.74 0.60 -11.28
N GLY A 65 18.92 -0.33 -12.21
CA GLY A 65 19.94 -1.37 -12.11
C GLY A 65 20.65 -1.60 -13.44
N VAL A 66 21.71 -2.42 -13.41
CA VAL A 66 22.44 -2.86 -14.60
C VAL A 66 22.01 -4.29 -14.93
N GLY A 67 21.49 -4.49 -16.14
CA GLY A 67 21.04 -5.81 -16.62
C GLY A 67 22.20 -6.77 -16.91
N GLU A 68 21.86 -8.03 -17.21
CA GLU A 68 22.85 -9.10 -17.51
C GLU A 68 23.74 -8.79 -18.73
N ALA A 69 23.20 -8.04 -19.70
CA ALA A 69 24.04 -7.40 -20.70
C ALA A 69 24.74 -6.22 -20.02
N GLU A 70 25.98 -6.44 -19.59
CA GLU A 70 26.90 -5.40 -19.15
C GLU A 70 26.80 -4.22 -20.14
N ASN A 71 26.25 -3.09 -19.66
CA ASN A 71 25.87 -1.84 -20.37
C ASN A 71 24.36 -1.59 -20.65
N GLU A 72 23.43 -2.46 -20.29
CA GLU A 72 21.98 -2.17 -20.36
C GLU A 72 21.46 -1.64 -19.01
N THR A 73 20.96 -0.40 -18.99
CA THR A 73 20.25 0.16 -17.83
C THR A 73 18.82 -0.37 -17.82
N VAL A 74 18.45 -1.08 -16.76
CA VAL A 74 17.09 -1.54 -16.52
C VAL A 74 16.46 -0.65 -15.45
N SER A 75 15.24 -0.17 -15.69
CA SER A 75 14.47 0.58 -14.72
C SER A 75 13.13 -0.06 -14.41
N ALA A 76 12.73 0.00 -13.14
CA ALA A 76 11.43 -0.43 -12.65
C ALA A 76 10.78 0.73 -11.91
N THR A 77 9.53 1.05 -12.25
CA THR A 77 8.79 2.15 -11.63
C THR A 77 7.41 1.69 -11.20
N TRP A 78 7.07 1.95 -9.93
CA TRP A 78 5.74 1.71 -9.38
C TRP A 78 5.19 3.01 -8.81
N ASN A 79 3.93 3.31 -9.12
CA ASN A 79 3.20 4.46 -8.59
C ASN A 79 1.90 3.96 -7.96
N LEU A 80 1.66 4.34 -6.72
CA LEU A 80 0.53 3.93 -5.90
C LEU A 80 -0.10 5.18 -5.29
N SER A 81 -1.43 5.22 -5.23
CA SER A 81 -2.16 6.28 -4.53
C SER A 81 -2.87 5.67 -3.33
N VAL A 82 -2.55 6.16 -2.15
CA VAL A 82 -3.13 5.73 -0.86
C VAL A 82 -4.08 6.82 -0.39
N TRP A 83 -5.29 6.43 0.00
CA TRP A 83 -6.34 7.37 0.39
C TRP A 83 -6.61 7.17 1.88
N LEU A 84 -6.28 8.17 2.68
CA LEU A 84 -6.64 8.21 4.10
C LEU A 84 -7.92 9.04 4.23
N VAL A 85 -9.01 8.40 4.67
CA VAL A 85 -10.33 9.01 4.84
C VAL A 85 -10.72 9.03 6.31
N VAL A 86 -11.39 10.10 6.76
CA VAL A 86 -11.91 10.20 8.13
C VAL A 86 -13.04 9.17 8.30
N GLY A 87 -12.97 8.41 9.39
CA GLY A 87 -13.94 7.36 9.72
C GLY A 87 -15.37 7.86 9.99
N GLU A 88 -15.66 9.16 10.10
CA GLU A 88 -17.02 9.65 10.36
C GLU A 88 -18.01 9.39 9.19
N GLU A 89 -17.53 9.01 7.99
CA GLU A 89 -18.37 8.44 6.92
C GLU A 89 -18.44 6.89 6.92
N ASN A 90 -17.64 6.19 7.74
CA ASN A 90 -17.61 4.72 7.85
C ASN A 90 -18.06 4.18 9.21
N ASP A 91 -18.10 5.00 10.26
CA ASP A 91 -18.80 4.73 11.51
C ASP A 91 -20.23 5.20 11.33
N ALA A 92 -21.12 4.24 11.06
CA ALA A 92 -22.57 4.37 11.18
C ALA A 92 -23.11 5.77 10.83
N CYS A 93 -23.28 6.07 9.54
CA CYS A 93 -24.46 6.84 9.18
C CYS A 93 -25.64 6.06 9.76
N GLU A 94 -26.19 6.48 10.90
CA GLU A 94 -27.58 6.26 11.21
C GLU A 94 -28.35 6.88 10.04
N LEU A 95 -28.60 6.08 9.01
CA LEU A 95 -29.35 6.46 7.84
C LEU A 95 -30.80 6.67 8.32
N GLU A 96 -31.10 7.87 8.81
CA GLU A 96 -32.45 8.29 9.14
C GLU A 96 -33.34 8.09 7.90
N GLY A 97 -34.33 7.19 8.00
CA GLY A 97 -35.25 6.86 6.91
C GLY A 97 -35.17 5.44 6.33
N LEU A 98 -34.32 4.55 6.86
CA LEU A 98 -34.26 3.12 6.46
C LEU A 98 -34.94 2.15 7.44
N GLU A 99 -35.94 2.60 8.21
CA GLU A 99 -36.66 1.77 9.19
C GLU A 99 -37.30 0.50 8.60
N GLU A 100 -37.48 0.41 7.28
CA GLU A 100 -38.10 -0.74 6.60
C GLU A 100 -37.13 -1.68 5.85
N TYR A 101 -35.83 -1.38 5.80
CA TYR A 101 -34.89 -2.22 5.03
C TYR A 101 -34.05 -3.13 5.94
N GLN A 102 -34.44 -4.41 6.00
CA GLN A 102 -33.61 -5.44 6.64
C GLN A 102 -32.37 -5.73 5.79
N LEU A 103 -31.23 -5.19 6.21
CA LEU A 103 -29.90 -5.55 5.70
C LEU A 103 -29.60 -7.01 6.07
N ARG A 104 -29.82 -7.93 5.12
CA ARG A 104 -29.42 -9.32 5.25
C ARG A 104 -27.93 -9.44 4.91
N SER A 105 -27.08 -9.39 5.92
CA SER A 105 -25.65 -9.69 5.79
C SER A 105 -25.47 -11.17 5.40
N GLY A 106 -25.32 -11.41 4.09
CA GLY A 106 -25.05 -12.74 3.54
C GLY A 106 -23.62 -13.16 3.82
N SER A 107 -23.40 -13.93 4.88
CA SER A 107 -22.15 -14.66 5.07
C SER A 107 -22.04 -15.75 4.00
N ARG A 108 -21.20 -15.57 2.98
CA ARG A 108 -20.73 -16.70 2.16
C ARG A 108 -19.75 -17.52 3.01
N ARG A 109 -20.30 -18.42 3.82
CA ARG A 109 -19.54 -19.50 4.47
C ARG A 109 -19.40 -20.64 3.45
N GLY A 110 -18.17 -20.94 3.07
CA GLY A 110 -17.84 -22.05 2.18
C GLY A 110 -18.35 -23.40 2.70
N GLU A 111 -18.85 -24.22 1.78
CA GLU A 111 -19.21 -25.62 2.00
C GLU A 111 -18.01 -26.42 2.56
N ARG A 112 -18.19 -27.03 3.73
CA ARG A 112 -17.43 -28.22 4.12
C ARG A 112 -18.22 -29.42 3.62
N ARG A 113 -17.68 -30.13 2.61
CA ARG A 113 -18.16 -31.48 2.26
C ARG A 113 -17.84 -32.43 3.41
N LEU A 114 -18.87 -33.11 3.91
CA LEU A 114 -18.75 -34.42 4.55
C LEU A 114 -18.88 -35.49 3.46
#